data_AF-A0A8T6WCL4-F1
#
_entry.id   AF-A0A8T6WCL4-F1
#
_cell.length_a   1.000
_cell.length_b   1.000
_cell.length_c   1.000
_cell.angle_alpha   90.00
_cell.angle_beta   90.00
_cell.angle_gamma   90.00
#
_symmetry.space_group_name_H-M   'P 1'
#
loop_
_entity.id
_entity.type
_entity.pdbx_description
1 polymer ?
#
loop_
_entity_poly.entity_id
_entity_poly.type
_entity_poly.pdbx_seq_one_letter_code
_entity_poly.pdbx_strand_id
1 'polypeptide(L)'
;MDKMFDPENIVVVGASEKEESVEHILLENLISRTIGEVFPVNINRKNILGKKAFSSVKEISKPIDLGVIATPAETVPGIVKECGEVGIPALIIISAGFSEVGPKGEKLEEQIEEIRENYGMRLLGPNCLGIIRPSTNLNASMADQTPKDGSLAFISQSGALATATLDWAISAQFGFSSFISVGNMIDVDFGDLIDYLGQDPKTHNILLYIESIENAERFMSAARGFARTNPVIAVKSGNYEESAQAVVSHTGAIAGGDPAYEAAFNRAGVTRVDTMDDLFISSETLAKSELPQGPQVVIISNTGGGGNTSCR
;
A
#
# COMPACT_ATOMS: atom_id res chain seq x y z
N MET A 1 10.61 -4.95 -7.82
CA MET A 1 9.98 -3.97 -6.91
C MET A 1 10.56 -2.58 -7.10
N ASP A 2 11.88 -2.42 -7.28
CA ASP A 2 12.54 -1.11 -7.47
C ASP A 2 11.83 -0.18 -8.46
N LYS A 3 11.45 -0.69 -9.65
CA LYS A 3 10.74 0.10 -10.67
C LYS A 3 9.38 0.65 -10.23
N MET A 4 8.77 0.12 -9.16
CA MET A 4 7.53 0.61 -8.59
C MET A 4 7.76 1.68 -7.50
N PHE A 5 8.87 1.60 -6.76
CA PHE A 5 9.16 2.44 -5.58
C PHE A 5 10.20 3.54 -5.84
N ASP A 6 10.95 3.43 -6.93
CA ASP A 6 11.92 4.42 -7.40
C ASP A 6 11.93 4.51 -8.95
N PRO A 7 10.79 4.83 -9.59
CA PRO A 7 10.69 4.96 -11.05
C PRO A 7 11.33 6.25 -11.57
N GLU A 8 12.00 6.17 -12.72
CA GLU A 8 12.49 7.35 -13.45
C GLU A 8 11.47 7.83 -14.49
N ASN A 9 10.73 6.90 -15.13
CA ASN A 9 9.75 7.21 -16.16
C ASN A 9 8.39 6.59 -15.83
N ILE A 10 7.36 7.42 -15.68
CA ILE A 10 6.04 7.00 -15.20
C ILE A 10 4.99 7.34 -16.24
N VAL A 11 4.20 6.35 -16.67
CA VAL A 11 3.01 6.59 -17.50
C VAL A 11 1.76 6.62 -16.61
N VAL A 12 0.86 7.58 -16.87
CA VAL A 12 -0.41 7.71 -16.14
C VAL A 12 -1.56 7.56 -17.13
N VAL A 13 -2.24 6.42 -17.08
CA VAL A 13 -3.36 6.09 -17.98
C VAL A 13 -4.68 6.45 -17.30
N GLY A 14 -5.48 7.29 -17.96
CA GLY A 14 -6.70 7.85 -17.38
C GLY A 14 -6.55 9.28 -16.89
N ALA A 15 -5.39 9.90 -17.11
CA ALA A 15 -5.10 11.29 -16.79
C ALA A 15 -6.25 12.26 -17.17
N SER A 16 -6.65 13.15 -16.27
CA SER A 16 -7.78 14.08 -16.45
C SER A 16 -7.43 15.50 -15.97
N GLU A 17 -8.05 16.52 -16.56
CA GLU A 17 -7.99 17.92 -16.08
C GLU A 17 -9.24 18.32 -15.29
N LYS A 18 -10.16 17.39 -15.07
CA LYS A 18 -11.34 17.67 -14.25
C LYS A 18 -10.88 17.88 -12.82
N GLU A 19 -10.93 19.12 -12.35
CA GLU A 19 -10.62 19.47 -10.96
C GLU A 19 -11.39 18.54 -10.00
N GLU A 20 -10.72 18.18 -8.90
CA GLU A 20 -11.21 17.25 -7.86
C GLU A 20 -11.44 15.80 -8.33
N SER A 21 -11.10 15.44 -9.58
CA SER A 21 -11.12 14.04 -9.99
C SER A 21 -9.90 13.28 -9.45
N VAL A 22 -10.08 12.00 -9.14
CA VAL A 22 -9.01 11.10 -8.68
C VAL A 22 -7.80 11.14 -9.62
N GLU A 23 -8.08 11.12 -10.92
CA GLU A 23 -7.06 11.08 -11.96
C GLU A 23 -6.30 12.41 -12.10
N HIS A 24 -6.96 13.52 -11.76
CA HIS A 24 -6.33 14.84 -11.68
C HIS A 24 -5.38 14.91 -10.49
N ILE A 25 -5.84 14.55 -9.29
CA ILE A 25 -5.02 14.54 -8.07
C ILE A 25 -3.79 13.65 -8.25
N LEU A 26 -3.99 12.43 -8.76
CA LEU A 26 -2.91 11.49 -9.04
C LEU A 26 -1.87 12.08 -9.99
N LEU A 27 -2.33 12.68 -11.10
CA LEU A 27 -1.41 13.26 -12.07
C LEU A 27 -0.68 14.48 -11.52
N GLU A 28 -1.38 15.35 -10.80
CA GLU A 28 -0.79 16.52 -10.16
C GLU A 28 0.27 16.13 -9.15
N ASN A 29 0.00 15.13 -8.30
CA ASN A 29 0.97 14.56 -7.37
C ASN A 29 2.24 14.11 -8.07
N LEU A 30 2.10 13.34 -9.15
CA LEU A 30 3.23 12.82 -9.90
C LEU A 30 4.01 13.93 -10.63
N ILE A 31 3.33 14.91 -11.22
CA ILE A 31 3.99 16.02 -11.93
C ILE A 31 4.70 16.97 -10.96
N SER A 32 4.10 17.26 -9.81
CA SER A 32 4.57 18.30 -8.89
C SER A 32 5.60 17.80 -7.88
N ARG A 33 5.60 16.50 -7.55
CA ARG A 33 6.41 15.95 -6.45
C ARG A 33 7.45 14.96 -6.95
N THR A 34 7.09 14.09 -7.88
CA THR A 34 7.97 12.99 -8.30
C THR A 34 9.14 13.52 -9.13
N ILE A 35 10.33 12.99 -8.84
CA ILE A 35 11.58 13.36 -9.55
C ILE A 35 11.58 12.84 -11.00
N GLY A 36 10.91 11.70 -11.22
CA GLY A 36 10.79 11.07 -12.54
C GLY A 36 9.96 11.85 -13.56
N GLU A 37 10.12 11.51 -14.84
CA GLU A 37 9.35 12.08 -15.94
C GLU A 37 7.99 11.40 -16.05
N VAL A 38 6.94 12.22 -16.17
CA VAL A 38 5.55 11.75 -16.20
C VAL A 38 4.95 11.91 -17.59
N PHE A 39 4.36 10.83 -18.10
CA PHE A 39 3.73 10.74 -19.41
C PHE A 39 2.22 10.48 -19.25
N PRO A 40 1.36 11.51 -19.39
CA PRO A 40 -0.08 11.32 -19.38
C PRO A 40 -0.57 10.56 -20.63
N VAL A 41 -1.47 9.61 -20.46
CA VAL A 41 -2.16 8.92 -21.55
C VAL A 41 -3.66 9.18 -21.46
N ASN A 42 -4.20 9.78 -22.51
CA ASN A 42 -5.62 10.07 -22.66
C ASN A 42 -6.01 10.13 -24.13
N ILE A 43 -7.01 9.34 -24.54
CA ILE A 43 -7.44 9.23 -25.94
C ILE A 43 -8.04 10.54 -26.51
N ASN A 44 -8.56 11.41 -25.65
CA ASN A 44 -9.33 12.59 -26.03
C ASN A 44 -8.53 13.89 -25.95
N ARG A 45 -7.38 13.92 -25.26
CA ARG A 45 -6.62 15.14 -25.01
C ARG A 45 -5.17 15.01 -25.46
N LYS A 46 -4.64 16.08 -26.06
CA LYS A 46 -3.25 16.17 -26.50
C LYS A 46 -2.31 16.81 -25.48
N ASN A 47 -2.86 17.54 -24.51
CA ASN A 47 -2.14 18.12 -23.38
C ASN A 47 -3.00 18.02 -22.13
N ILE A 48 -2.36 17.73 -20.99
CA ILE A 48 -2.98 17.64 -19.67
C ILE A 48 -2.01 18.24 -18.66
N LEU A 49 -2.43 19.24 -17.88
CA LEU A 49 -1.59 19.91 -16.86
C LEU A 49 -0.24 20.40 -17.41
N GLY A 50 -0.24 20.95 -18.63
CA GLY A 50 0.96 21.46 -19.28
C GLY A 50 1.94 20.40 -19.78
N LYS A 51 1.61 19.11 -19.67
CA LYS A 51 2.37 17.99 -20.24
C LYS A 51 1.72 17.50 -21.53
N LYS A 52 2.55 17.08 -22.48
CA LYS A 52 2.09 16.40 -23.70
C LYS A 52 1.43 15.07 -23.30
N ALA A 53 0.18 14.88 -23.71
CA ALA A 53 -0.54 13.63 -23.52
C ALA A 53 -0.47 12.78 -24.79
N PHE A 54 -0.43 11.46 -24.60
CA PHE A 54 -0.37 10.46 -25.66
C PHE A 54 -1.71 9.72 -25.76
N SER A 55 -2.08 9.25 -26.95
CA SER A 55 -3.32 8.47 -27.12
C SER A 55 -3.19 7.04 -26.60
N SER A 56 -1.96 6.55 -26.52
CA SER A 56 -1.60 5.16 -26.23
C SER A 56 -0.20 5.15 -25.61
N VAL A 57 0.04 4.19 -24.71
CA VAL A 57 1.34 3.96 -24.08
C VAL A 57 2.40 3.64 -25.14
N LYS A 58 2.01 2.98 -26.24
CA LYS A 58 2.88 2.62 -27.37
C LYS A 58 3.50 3.81 -28.11
N GLU A 59 2.92 5.01 -27.96
CA GLU A 59 3.44 6.21 -28.61
C GLU A 59 4.62 6.84 -27.85
N ILE A 60 4.89 6.36 -26.63
CA ILE A 60 5.96 6.88 -25.80
C ILE A 60 7.26 6.21 -26.22
N SER A 61 8.23 7.00 -26.69
CA SER A 61 9.51 6.50 -27.20
C SER A 61 10.56 6.22 -26.11
N LYS A 62 10.26 6.56 -24.85
CA LYS A 62 11.14 6.36 -23.70
C LYS A 62 10.80 5.04 -23.00
N PRO A 63 11.79 4.36 -22.39
CA PRO A 63 11.50 3.21 -21.53
C PRO A 63 10.69 3.69 -20.33
N ILE A 64 9.59 2.99 -20.03
CA ILE A 64 8.71 3.30 -18.90
C ILE A 64 8.95 2.28 -17.79
N ASP A 65 9.14 2.77 -16.57
CA ASP A 65 9.41 1.95 -15.38
C ASP A 65 8.11 1.55 -14.67
N LEU A 66 7.16 2.48 -14.59
CA LEU A 66 5.92 2.34 -13.85
C LEU A 66 4.73 2.83 -14.66
N GLY A 67 3.68 2.01 -14.74
CA GLY A 67 2.37 2.44 -15.22
C GLY A 67 1.37 2.60 -14.08
N VAL A 68 0.74 3.77 -13.96
CA VAL A 68 -0.35 3.99 -13.02
C VAL A 68 -1.66 4.10 -13.79
N ILE A 69 -2.61 3.23 -13.48
CA ILE A 69 -3.86 3.07 -14.23
C ILE A 69 -5.03 3.51 -13.36
N ALA A 70 -5.76 4.52 -13.84
CA ALA A 70 -6.96 5.08 -13.21
C ALA A 70 -8.07 5.25 -14.26
N THR A 71 -8.52 4.14 -14.86
CA THR A 71 -9.60 4.09 -15.86
C THR A 71 -10.71 3.13 -15.43
N PRO A 72 -11.92 3.15 -16.04
CA PRO A 72 -12.98 2.19 -15.69
C PRO A 72 -12.50 0.73 -15.80
N ALA A 73 -12.88 -0.13 -14.84
CA ALA A 73 -12.39 -1.50 -14.70
C ALA A 73 -12.41 -2.31 -16.01
N GLU A 74 -13.48 -2.20 -16.80
CA GLU A 74 -13.64 -2.92 -18.07
C GLU A 74 -12.53 -2.62 -19.10
N THR A 75 -11.87 -1.46 -18.99
CA THR A 75 -10.79 -1.05 -19.89
C THR A 75 -9.41 -1.54 -19.44
N VAL A 76 -9.27 -1.88 -18.16
CA VAL A 76 -7.98 -2.14 -17.51
C VAL A 76 -7.25 -3.35 -18.11
N PRO A 77 -7.88 -4.52 -18.36
CA PRO A 77 -7.17 -5.64 -18.99
C PRO A 77 -6.52 -5.28 -20.33
N GLY A 78 -7.20 -4.47 -21.16
CA GLY A 78 -6.66 -4.00 -22.43
C GLY A 78 -5.43 -3.10 -22.25
N ILE A 79 -5.47 -2.21 -21.26
CA ILE A 79 -4.34 -1.32 -20.91
C ILE A 79 -3.17 -2.11 -20.34
N VAL A 80 -3.42 -3.07 -19.44
CA VAL A 80 -2.38 -3.95 -18.88
C VAL A 80 -1.68 -4.73 -20.00
N LYS A 81 -2.43 -5.24 -20.98
CA LYS A 81 -1.85 -5.90 -22.15
C LYS A 81 -0.97 -4.96 -22.95
N GLU A 82 -1.43 -3.75 -23.21
CA GLU A 82 -0.65 -2.74 -23.91
C GLU A 82 0.65 -2.40 -23.15
N CYS A 83 0.60 -2.25 -21.83
CA CYS A 83 1.78 -2.05 -20.99
C CYS A 83 2.76 -3.22 -21.09
N GLY A 84 2.26 -4.46 -21.11
CA GLY A 84 3.08 -5.65 -21.31
C GLY A 84 3.76 -5.69 -22.68
N GLU A 85 3.04 -5.34 -23.75
CA GLU A 85 3.56 -5.29 -25.12
C GLU A 85 4.70 -4.27 -25.30
N VAL A 86 4.68 -3.17 -24.54
CA VAL A 86 5.78 -2.17 -24.54
C VAL A 86 6.87 -2.46 -23.51
N GLY A 87 6.70 -3.50 -22.69
CA GLY A 87 7.69 -3.95 -21.70
C GLY A 87 7.74 -3.11 -20.42
N ILE A 88 6.60 -2.57 -19.97
CA ILE A 88 6.53 -1.90 -18.65
C ILE A 88 6.62 -2.96 -17.54
N PRO A 89 7.61 -2.89 -16.64
CA PRO A 89 7.85 -3.95 -15.68
C PRO A 89 6.95 -3.89 -14.43
N ALA A 90 6.37 -2.73 -14.11
CA ALA A 90 5.57 -2.54 -12.90
C ALA A 90 4.31 -1.70 -13.16
N LEU A 91 3.19 -2.09 -12.55
CA LEU A 91 1.91 -1.42 -12.64
C LEU A 91 1.30 -1.16 -11.25
N ILE A 92 0.66 0.00 -11.09
CA ILE A 92 -0.23 0.32 -9.97
C ILE A 92 -1.62 0.55 -10.55
N ILE A 93 -2.60 -0.25 -10.12
CA ILE A 93 -3.97 -0.14 -10.58
C ILE A 93 -4.81 0.48 -9.46
N ILE A 94 -5.17 1.75 -9.65
CA ILE A 94 -5.97 2.53 -8.70
C ILE A 94 -7.45 2.15 -8.83
N SER A 95 -7.88 1.84 -10.04
CA SER A 95 -9.28 1.56 -10.39
C SER A 95 -9.92 0.50 -9.48
N ALA A 96 -11.15 0.78 -9.04
CA ALA A 96 -12.08 -0.18 -8.46
C ALA A 96 -13.01 -0.76 -9.54
N GLY A 97 -13.87 -1.70 -9.17
CA GLY A 97 -14.80 -2.46 -10.01
C GLY A 97 -14.37 -3.89 -10.29
N PHE A 98 -13.60 -4.52 -9.40
CA PHE A 98 -13.03 -5.85 -9.57
C PHE A 98 -13.66 -6.90 -8.63
N SER A 99 -12.92 -7.83 -8.05
CA SER A 99 -13.52 -8.91 -7.23
C SER A 99 -14.37 -8.41 -6.07
N GLU A 100 -14.10 -7.20 -5.57
CA GLU A 100 -14.89 -6.56 -4.51
C GLU A 100 -16.34 -6.22 -4.91
N VAL A 101 -16.66 -6.20 -6.22
CA VAL A 101 -18.02 -6.01 -6.73
C VAL A 101 -18.66 -7.31 -7.25
N GLY A 102 -17.97 -8.44 -7.14
CA GLY A 102 -18.48 -9.78 -7.41
C GLY A 102 -17.95 -10.46 -8.70
N PRO A 103 -18.61 -11.54 -9.18
CA PRO A 103 -18.03 -12.47 -10.15
C PRO A 103 -17.65 -11.90 -11.52
N LYS A 104 -18.21 -10.74 -11.90
CA LYS A 104 -17.81 -10.06 -13.15
C LYS A 104 -16.43 -9.41 -13.01
N GLY A 105 -16.16 -8.82 -11.85
CA GLY A 105 -14.88 -8.18 -11.58
C GLY A 105 -13.78 -9.19 -11.27
N GLU A 106 -14.11 -10.31 -10.64
CA GLU A 106 -13.21 -11.47 -10.48
C GLU A 106 -12.65 -11.93 -11.84
N LYS A 107 -13.50 -12.05 -12.86
CA LYS A 107 -13.05 -12.36 -14.24
C LYS A 107 -12.14 -11.31 -14.86
N LEU A 108 -12.25 -10.05 -14.45
CA LEU A 108 -11.34 -9.00 -14.90
C LEU A 108 -9.97 -9.17 -14.23
N GLU A 109 -9.93 -9.54 -12.96
CA GLU A 109 -8.69 -9.85 -12.25
C GLU A 109 -7.99 -11.07 -12.84
N GLU A 110 -8.73 -12.16 -13.12
CA GLU A 110 -8.19 -13.36 -13.79
C GLU A 110 -7.52 -13.01 -15.12
N GLN A 111 -8.14 -12.14 -15.94
CA GLN A 111 -7.56 -11.68 -17.19
C GLN A 111 -6.29 -10.85 -16.98
N ILE A 112 -6.31 -9.96 -15.98
CA ILE A 112 -5.15 -9.12 -15.64
C ILE A 112 -3.99 -10.00 -15.16
N GLU A 113 -4.26 -11.00 -14.33
CA GLU A 113 -3.29 -11.95 -13.84
C GLU A 113 -2.66 -12.77 -14.97
N GLU A 114 -3.48 -13.32 -15.89
CA GLU A 114 -2.97 -14.03 -17.06
C GLU A 114 -2.03 -13.14 -17.91
N ILE A 115 -2.42 -11.88 -18.14
CA ILE A 115 -1.60 -10.94 -18.90
C ILE A 115 -0.31 -10.61 -18.14
N ARG A 116 -0.39 -10.34 -16.83
CA ARG A 116 0.77 -10.07 -15.96
C ARG A 116 1.80 -11.19 -16.09
N GLU A 117 1.37 -12.44 -15.95
CA GLU A 117 2.25 -13.60 -16.03
C GLU A 117 2.91 -13.74 -17.40
N ASN A 118 2.13 -13.57 -18.48
CA ASN A 118 2.62 -13.67 -19.84
C ASN A 118 3.74 -12.66 -20.17
N TYR A 119 3.70 -11.47 -19.57
CA TYR A 119 4.70 -10.42 -19.79
C TYR A 119 5.72 -10.26 -18.64
N GLY A 120 5.58 -11.03 -17.55
CA GLY A 120 6.47 -10.96 -16.39
C GLY A 120 6.41 -9.63 -15.63
N MET A 121 5.24 -8.99 -15.58
CA MET A 121 5.04 -7.71 -14.89
C MET A 121 4.79 -7.92 -13.40
N ARG A 122 5.06 -6.88 -12.58
CA ARG A 122 4.57 -6.81 -11.20
C ARG A 122 3.43 -5.80 -11.05
N LEU A 123 2.47 -6.07 -10.18
CA LEU A 123 1.23 -5.32 -10.06
C LEU A 123 0.85 -5.08 -8.60
N LEU A 124 0.58 -3.81 -8.26
CA LEU A 124 -0.06 -3.41 -7.01
C LEU A 124 -1.53 -3.05 -7.25
N GLY A 125 -2.41 -3.48 -6.35
CA GLY A 125 -3.85 -3.33 -6.48
C GLY A 125 -4.50 -4.60 -7.06
N PRO A 126 -5.60 -4.47 -7.82
CA PRO A 126 -6.36 -3.25 -8.11
C PRO A 126 -7.06 -2.68 -6.86
N ASN A 127 -7.90 -1.66 -7.04
CA ASN A 127 -8.72 -1.07 -5.98
C ASN A 127 -7.87 -0.60 -4.79
N CYS A 128 -6.84 0.20 -5.07
CA CYS A 128 -5.90 0.66 -4.07
C CYS A 128 -5.77 2.18 -4.07
N LEU A 129 -5.30 2.73 -2.94
CA LEU A 129 -4.95 4.15 -2.86
C LEU A 129 -3.69 4.49 -3.66
N GLY A 130 -2.77 3.53 -3.80
CA GLY A 130 -1.46 3.69 -4.42
C GLY A 130 -0.29 3.69 -3.43
N ILE A 131 0.83 4.29 -3.83
CA ILE A 131 2.08 4.34 -3.05
C ILE A 131 2.52 5.79 -2.83
N ILE A 132 3.00 6.06 -1.62
CA ILE A 132 3.72 7.29 -1.27
C ILE A 132 5.06 6.92 -0.65
N ARG A 133 6.15 7.47 -1.19
CA ARG A 133 7.51 7.33 -0.66
C ARG A 133 8.11 8.73 -0.47
N PRO A 134 7.95 9.34 0.72
CA PRO A 134 8.37 10.73 0.96
C PRO A 134 9.86 10.95 0.67
N SER A 135 10.70 9.98 0.98
CA SER A 135 12.15 10.04 0.78
C SER A 135 12.60 10.26 -0.67
N THR A 136 11.81 9.81 -1.65
CA THR A 136 12.07 9.99 -3.10
C THR A 136 11.10 10.98 -3.74
N ASN A 137 10.26 11.64 -2.94
CA ASN A 137 9.14 12.47 -3.36
C ASN A 137 8.15 11.77 -4.31
N LEU A 138 8.11 10.43 -4.30
CA LEU A 138 7.14 9.68 -5.08
C LEU A 138 5.78 9.76 -4.39
N ASN A 139 4.78 10.32 -5.07
CA ASN A 139 3.38 10.20 -4.68
C ASN A 139 2.55 9.69 -5.87
N ALA A 140 2.47 8.36 -5.99
CA ALA A 140 1.67 7.66 -6.98
C ALA A 140 0.35 7.20 -6.34
N SER A 141 -0.40 8.15 -5.76
CA SER A 141 -1.62 7.87 -5.01
C SER A 141 -2.72 8.90 -5.26
N MET A 142 -3.94 8.58 -4.81
CA MET A 142 -5.08 9.51 -4.83
C MET A 142 -5.09 10.51 -3.66
N ALA A 143 -4.04 10.52 -2.82
CA ALA A 143 -3.96 11.43 -1.68
C ALA A 143 -3.40 12.78 -2.10
N ASP A 144 -4.14 13.86 -1.85
CA ASP A 144 -3.76 15.23 -2.18
C ASP A 144 -2.54 15.74 -1.40
N GLN A 145 -2.17 15.08 -0.31
CA GLN A 145 -1.09 15.47 0.58
C GLN A 145 -0.07 14.33 0.76
N THR A 146 1.17 14.72 1.06
CA THR A 146 2.28 13.79 1.29
C THR A 146 2.73 13.94 2.75
N PRO A 147 2.84 12.85 3.51
CA PRO A 147 3.30 12.88 4.89
C PRO A 147 4.80 13.21 4.94
N LYS A 148 5.32 13.51 6.13
CA LYS A 148 6.75 13.77 6.30
C LYS A 148 7.59 12.54 5.99
N ASP A 149 8.87 12.74 5.67
CA ASP A 149 9.85 11.65 5.66
C ASP A 149 10.02 11.11 7.09
N GLY A 150 10.09 9.79 7.20
CA GLY A 150 10.19 9.07 8.46
C GLY A 150 10.78 7.68 8.26
N SER A 151 10.74 6.86 9.30
CA SER A 151 11.33 5.51 9.30
C SER A 151 10.30 4.37 9.40
N LEU A 152 9.02 4.71 9.49
CA LEU A 152 7.92 3.75 9.60
C LEU A 152 7.30 3.48 8.23
N ALA A 153 7.16 2.21 7.86
CA ALA A 153 6.34 1.85 6.72
C ALA A 153 4.94 1.44 7.17
N PHE A 154 3.91 1.88 6.45
CA PHE A 154 2.53 1.49 6.66
C PHE A 154 1.98 0.79 5.41
N ILE A 155 1.41 -0.39 5.61
CA ILE A 155 0.82 -1.21 4.53
C ILE A 155 -0.62 -1.55 4.91
N SER A 156 -1.57 -1.22 4.05
CA SER A 156 -3.00 -1.45 4.30
C SER A 156 -3.71 -2.09 3.12
N GLN A 157 -4.49 -3.14 3.38
CA GLN A 157 -5.48 -3.65 2.44
C GLN A 157 -6.68 -2.70 2.27
N SER A 158 -7.12 -2.04 3.34
CA SER A 158 -8.24 -1.12 3.27
C SER A 158 -7.80 0.26 2.78
N GLY A 159 -8.31 0.68 1.63
CA GLY A 159 -8.08 2.03 1.08
C GLY A 159 -8.66 3.14 1.96
N ALA A 160 -9.88 2.95 2.51
CA ALA A 160 -10.52 3.95 3.37
C ALA A 160 -9.75 4.18 4.68
N LEU A 161 -9.27 3.11 5.31
CA LEU A 161 -8.43 3.23 6.50
C LEU A 161 -7.05 3.76 6.18
N ALA A 162 -6.51 3.46 5.00
CA ALA A 162 -5.29 4.09 4.53
C ALA A 162 -5.47 5.61 4.41
N THR A 163 -6.52 6.08 3.75
CA THR A 163 -6.80 7.53 3.64
C THR A 163 -6.95 8.19 5.02
N ALA A 164 -7.77 7.62 5.91
CA ALA A 164 -7.96 8.15 7.26
C ALA A 164 -6.66 8.20 8.08
N THR A 165 -5.83 7.16 7.95
CA THR A 165 -4.50 7.10 8.58
C THR A 165 -3.59 8.20 8.07
N LEU A 166 -3.62 8.45 6.76
CA LEU A 166 -2.78 9.45 6.12
C LEU A 166 -3.16 10.86 6.57
N ASP A 167 -4.46 11.17 6.59
CA ASP A 167 -5.00 12.45 7.07
C ASP A 167 -4.60 12.74 8.51
N TRP A 168 -4.70 11.71 9.37
CA TRP A 168 -4.24 11.78 10.75
C TRP A 168 -2.73 12.04 10.80
N ALA A 169 -1.93 11.28 10.07
CA ALA A 169 -0.47 11.39 10.10
C ALA A 169 0.00 12.79 9.67
N ILE A 170 -0.62 13.36 8.63
CA ILE A 170 -0.35 14.73 8.19
C ILE A 170 -0.68 15.73 9.31
N SER A 171 -1.85 15.60 9.93
CA SER A 171 -2.29 16.47 11.01
C SER A 171 -1.40 16.37 12.25
N ALA A 172 -0.97 15.16 12.60
CA ALA A 172 -0.06 14.87 13.70
C ALA A 172 1.41 15.16 13.37
N GLN A 173 1.71 15.55 12.13
CA GLN A 173 3.08 15.76 11.63
C GLN A 173 3.96 14.50 11.74
N PHE A 174 3.32 13.34 11.64
CA PHE A 174 3.95 12.02 11.63
C PHE A 174 4.51 11.71 10.23
N GLY A 175 5.63 11.00 10.19
CA GLY A 175 6.34 10.70 8.94
C GLY A 175 6.41 9.21 8.63
N PHE A 176 6.43 8.87 7.34
CA PHE A 176 6.55 7.48 6.86
C PHE A 176 7.78 7.32 5.97
N SER A 177 8.42 6.14 6.05
CA SER A 177 9.39 5.72 5.03
C SER A 177 8.67 5.31 3.75
N SER A 178 7.54 4.60 3.87
CA SER A 178 6.66 4.21 2.77
C SER A 178 5.22 4.08 3.26
N PHE A 179 4.27 4.52 2.43
CA PHE A 179 2.84 4.39 2.68
C PHE A 179 2.21 3.67 1.50
N ILE A 180 1.67 2.48 1.72
CA ILE A 180 1.28 1.56 0.64
C ILE A 180 -0.13 1.05 0.90
N SER A 181 -1.00 1.23 -0.08
CA SER A 181 -2.29 0.55 -0.13
C SER A 181 -2.21 -0.57 -1.15
N VAL A 182 -2.50 -1.80 -0.73
CA VAL A 182 -2.40 -3.00 -1.60
C VAL A 182 -3.73 -3.35 -2.29
N GLY A 183 -4.85 -2.83 -1.78
CA GLY A 183 -6.18 -3.11 -2.32
C GLY A 183 -6.51 -4.60 -2.35
N ASN A 184 -7.01 -5.08 -3.48
CA ASN A 184 -7.40 -6.48 -3.68
C ASN A 184 -6.20 -7.44 -3.70
N MET A 185 -4.97 -6.92 -3.87
CA MET A 185 -3.73 -7.67 -3.67
C MET A 185 -3.59 -8.91 -4.57
N ILE A 186 -3.83 -8.77 -5.89
CA ILE A 186 -3.81 -9.91 -6.83
C ILE A 186 -2.39 -10.34 -7.28
N ASP A 187 -1.34 -9.62 -6.90
CA ASP A 187 0.07 -9.99 -7.16
C ASP A 187 0.98 -9.61 -6.00
N VAL A 188 1.30 -8.32 -5.88
CA VAL A 188 2.19 -7.82 -4.82
C VAL A 188 1.44 -7.90 -3.50
N ASP A 189 1.92 -8.78 -2.61
CA ASP A 189 1.32 -9.04 -1.31
C ASP A 189 2.15 -8.48 -0.14
N PHE A 190 1.67 -8.70 1.09
CA PHE A 190 2.40 -8.30 2.30
C PHE A 190 3.80 -8.90 2.37
N GLY A 191 3.99 -10.15 1.94
CA GLY A 191 5.29 -10.82 1.97
C GLY A 191 6.29 -10.15 1.04
N ASP A 192 5.89 -9.86 -0.21
CA ASP A 192 6.72 -9.12 -1.17
C ASP A 192 7.14 -7.75 -0.62
N LEU A 193 6.21 -7.03 0.00
CA LEU A 193 6.45 -5.69 0.52
C LEU A 193 7.36 -5.71 1.75
N ILE A 194 7.17 -6.67 2.66
CA ILE A 194 8.05 -6.82 3.84
C ILE A 194 9.48 -7.17 3.40
N ASP A 195 9.64 -8.10 2.44
CA ASP A 195 10.96 -8.46 1.92
C ASP A 195 11.65 -7.30 1.20
N TYR A 196 10.89 -6.51 0.43
CA TYR A 196 11.41 -5.31 -0.22
C TYR A 196 11.82 -4.24 0.80
N LEU A 197 10.94 -3.91 1.74
CA LEU A 197 11.19 -2.90 2.76
C LEU A 197 12.26 -3.32 3.77
N GLY A 198 12.47 -4.62 3.99
CA GLY A 198 13.56 -5.15 4.79
C GLY A 198 14.94 -4.90 4.22
N GLN A 199 15.03 -4.54 2.94
CA GLN A 199 16.28 -4.13 2.29
C GLN A 199 16.42 -2.60 2.24
N ASP A 200 15.38 -1.84 2.60
CA ASP A 200 15.41 -0.38 2.62
C ASP A 200 16.02 0.12 3.95
N PRO A 201 17.21 0.76 3.93
CA PRO A 201 17.83 1.29 5.15
C PRO A 201 17.01 2.40 5.82
N LYS A 202 16.01 2.99 5.13
CA LYS A 202 15.10 3.95 5.75
C LYS A 202 14.00 3.28 6.59
N THR A 203 13.63 2.03 6.30
CA THR A 203 12.51 1.37 6.98
C THR A 203 12.96 0.61 8.20
N HIS A 204 12.63 1.15 9.38
CA HIS A 204 13.01 0.58 10.68
C HIS A 204 11.87 -0.20 11.32
N ASN A 205 10.63 0.07 10.94
CA ASN A 205 9.44 -0.54 11.53
C ASN A 205 8.37 -0.69 10.44
N ILE A 206 7.55 -1.73 10.53
CA ILE A 206 6.41 -1.95 9.62
C ILE A 206 5.12 -2.05 10.42
N LEU A 207 4.11 -1.29 10.00
CA LEU A 207 2.73 -1.42 10.43
C LEU A 207 1.88 -2.04 9.33
N LEU A 208 1.04 -3.00 9.70
CA LEU A 208 0.18 -3.74 8.80
C LEU A 208 -1.29 -3.60 9.23
N TYR A 209 -2.15 -3.26 8.29
CA TYR A 209 -3.60 -3.47 8.42
C TYR A 209 -4.02 -4.61 7.49
N ILE A 210 -4.44 -5.73 8.09
CA ILE A 210 -4.63 -7.03 7.42
C ILE A 210 -6.09 -7.47 7.52
N GLU A 211 -6.73 -7.69 6.39
CA GLU A 211 -8.04 -8.34 6.26
C GLU A 211 -7.88 -9.83 5.93
N SER A 212 -7.00 -10.18 5.00
CA SER A 212 -6.62 -11.56 4.67
C SER A 212 -5.13 -11.69 4.32
N ILE A 213 -4.59 -12.90 4.42
CA ILE A 213 -3.27 -13.25 3.90
C ILE A 213 -3.45 -14.41 2.93
N GLU A 214 -3.24 -14.16 1.64
CA GLU A 214 -3.35 -15.19 0.60
C GLU A 214 -2.14 -16.13 0.61
N ASN A 215 -0.92 -15.58 0.60
CA ASN A 215 0.32 -16.37 0.64
C ASN A 215 0.93 -16.41 2.05
N ALA A 216 0.42 -17.31 2.89
CA ALA A 216 0.90 -17.45 4.27
C ALA A 216 2.39 -17.82 4.35
N GLU A 217 2.92 -18.66 3.47
CA GLU A 217 4.33 -19.07 3.51
C GLU A 217 5.28 -17.89 3.25
N ARG A 218 4.99 -17.08 2.23
CA ARG A 218 5.76 -15.89 1.89
C ARG A 218 5.69 -14.86 3.01
N PHE A 219 4.49 -14.57 3.51
CA PHE A 219 4.31 -13.68 4.66
C PHE A 219 5.13 -14.14 5.87
N MET A 220 5.02 -15.41 6.25
CA MET A 220 5.72 -15.96 7.41
C MET A 220 7.24 -15.91 7.26
N SER A 221 7.75 -16.12 6.05
CA SER A 221 9.19 -16.03 5.77
C SER A 221 9.69 -14.59 5.87
N ALA A 222 9.02 -13.67 5.18
CA ALA A 222 9.39 -12.25 5.11
C ALA A 222 9.27 -11.58 6.49
N ALA A 223 8.14 -11.75 7.16
CA ALA A 223 7.90 -11.21 8.49
C ALA A 223 8.93 -11.71 9.51
N ARG A 224 9.27 -13.01 9.49
CA ARG A 224 10.32 -13.56 10.37
C ARG A 224 11.70 -12.99 10.04
N GLY A 225 12.00 -12.74 8.77
CA GLY A 225 13.23 -12.10 8.35
C GLY A 225 13.37 -10.71 8.97
N PHE A 226 12.35 -9.87 8.77
CA PHE A 226 12.31 -8.49 9.24
C PHE A 226 12.24 -8.38 10.77
N ALA A 227 11.36 -9.16 11.41
CA ALA A 227 11.10 -9.15 12.86
C ALA A 227 12.31 -9.53 13.73
N ARG A 228 13.40 -10.04 13.15
CA ARG A 228 14.63 -10.33 13.89
C ARG A 228 15.33 -9.09 14.42
N THR A 229 15.24 -7.99 13.68
CA THR A 229 15.94 -6.74 14.00
C THR A 229 14.99 -5.57 14.13
N ASN A 230 13.83 -5.65 13.47
CA ASN A 230 12.94 -4.52 13.25
C ASN A 230 11.49 -4.94 13.60
N PRO A 231 10.77 -4.18 14.44
CA PRO A 231 9.38 -4.49 14.78
C PRO A 231 8.43 -4.54 13.57
N VAL A 232 7.55 -5.56 13.58
CA VAL A 232 6.37 -5.63 12.71
C VAL A 232 5.14 -5.65 13.59
N ILE A 233 4.25 -4.68 13.42
CA ILE A 233 2.99 -4.59 14.18
C ILE A 233 1.82 -4.74 13.22
N ALA A 234 0.83 -5.55 13.59
CA ALA A 234 -0.34 -5.78 12.75
C ALA A 234 -1.65 -5.56 13.52
N VAL A 235 -2.59 -4.88 12.86
CA VAL A 235 -4.02 -4.96 13.17
C VAL A 235 -4.63 -5.95 12.19
N LYS A 236 -5.26 -7.00 12.73
CA LYS A 236 -6.12 -7.90 11.96
C LYS A 236 -7.56 -7.38 12.06
N SER A 237 -8.26 -7.27 10.94
CA SER A 237 -9.70 -6.96 10.92
C SER A 237 -10.55 -8.24 10.99
N GLY A 238 -11.82 -8.13 11.38
CA GLY A 238 -12.72 -9.30 11.44
C GLY A 238 -12.53 -10.21 12.67
N ASN A 239 -12.00 -9.68 13.77
CA ASN A 239 -11.59 -10.44 14.96
C ASN A 239 -12.76 -11.02 15.78
N TYR A 240 -13.98 -10.53 15.53
CA TYR A 240 -15.21 -11.03 16.15
C TYR A 240 -16.05 -11.76 15.09
N GLU A 241 -16.71 -12.86 15.44
CA GLU A 241 -17.52 -13.68 14.50
C GLU A 241 -18.51 -12.83 13.69
N GLU A 242 -19.09 -11.80 14.31
CA GLU A 242 -20.01 -10.84 13.69
C GLU A 242 -19.32 -9.92 12.68
N SER A 243 -18.07 -9.53 12.95
CA SER A 243 -17.25 -8.71 12.03
C SER A 243 -16.59 -9.53 10.93
N ALA A 244 -16.32 -10.82 11.16
CA ALA A 244 -15.84 -11.74 10.14
C ALA A 244 -16.86 -11.91 9.02
N GLN A 245 -18.16 -11.96 9.33
CA GLN A 245 -19.23 -11.96 8.32
C GLN A 245 -19.27 -10.66 7.51
N ALA A 246 -19.00 -9.51 8.12
CA ALA A 246 -18.92 -8.22 7.42
C ALA A 246 -17.70 -8.15 6.49
N VAL A 247 -16.54 -8.64 6.92
CA VAL A 247 -15.33 -8.74 6.08
C VAL A 247 -15.54 -9.72 4.92
N VAL A 248 -16.15 -10.89 5.17
CA VAL A 248 -16.55 -11.84 4.12
C VAL A 248 -17.50 -11.17 3.12
N SER A 249 -18.43 -10.34 3.59
CA SER A 249 -19.36 -9.63 2.69
C SER A 249 -18.70 -8.49 1.88
N HIS A 250 -17.60 -7.93 2.36
CA HIS A 250 -16.88 -6.83 1.73
C HIS A 250 -15.76 -7.30 0.77
N THR A 251 -15.16 -8.46 1.03
CA THR A 251 -13.99 -8.98 0.28
C THR A 251 -14.21 -10.34 -0.39
N GLY A 252 -15.29 -11.05 -0.05
CA GLY A 252 -15.57 -12.39 -0.57
C GLY A 252 -14.67 -13.51 -0.01
N ALA A 253 -13.66 -13.19 0.80
CA ALA A 253 -12.71 -14.17 1.35
C ALA A 253 -13.27 -14.96 2.53
N ILE A 254 -12.98 -16.28 2.61
CA ILE A 254 -13.31 -17.13 3.77
C ILE A 254 -12.38 -16.72 4.92
N ALA A 255 -12.93 -16.20 6.01
CA ALA A 255 -12.17 -15.87 7.20
C ALA A 255 -11.45 -17.12 7.75
N GLY A 256 -10.13 -17.18 7.59
CA GLY A 256 -9.29 -18.10 8.39
C GLY A 256 -9.51 -17.79 9.86
N GLY A 257 -9.77 -18.82 10.68
CA GLY A 257 -10.12 -18.64 12.08
C GLY A 257 -9.08 -17.81 12.83
N ASP A 258 -9.53 -16.83 13.60
CA ASP A 258 -8.68 -15.85 14.31
C ASP A 258 -7.52 -16.47 15.12
N PRO A 259 -7.66 -17.64 15.80
CA PRO A 259 -6.55 -18.29 16.50
C PRO A 259 -5.39 -18.72 15.59
N ALA A 260 -5.67 -19.04 14.31
CA ALA A 260 -4.62 -19.40 13.36
C ALA A 260 -3.76 -18.19 12.98
N TYR A 261 -4.39 -17.02 12.81
CA TYR A 261 -3.66 -15.76 12.60
C TYR A 261 -2.81 -15.39 13.81
N GLU A 262 -3.36 -15.52 15.03
CA GLU A 262 -2.59 -15.26 16.25
C GLU A 262 -1.37 -16.18 16.38
N ALA A 263 -1.54 -17.48 16.15
CA ALA A 263 -0.43 -18.43 16.17
C ALA A 263 0.61 -18.13 15.07
N ALA A 264 0.17 -17.74 13.88
CA ALA A 264 1.03 -17.36 12.77
C ALA A 264 1.85 -16.10 13.13
N PHE A 265 1.20 -15.04 13.60
CA PHE A 265 1.87 -13.80 14.01
C PHE A 265 2.91 -14.05 15.11
N ASN A 266 2.54 -14.79 16.16
CA ASN A 266 3.48 -15.17 17.23
C ASN A 266 4.70 -15.94 16.68
N ARG A 267 4.50 -16.84 15.72
CA ARG A 267 5.58 -17.63 15.11
C ARG A 267 6.40 -16.84 14.08
N ALA A 268 5.87 -15.75 13.54
CA ALA A 268 6.56 -14.83 12.66
C ALA A 268 7.30 -13.72 13.41
N GLY A 269 6.98 -13.48 14.69
CA GLY A 269 7.49 -12.33 15.44
C GLY A 269 6.73 -11.03 15.15
N VAL A 270 5.48 -11.14 14.69
CA VAL A 270 4.59 -10.00 14.45
C VAL A 270 3.82 -9.71 15.73
N THR A 271 3.90 -8.48 16.22
CA THR A 271 3.11 -8.02 17.36
C THR A 271 1.71 -7.66 16.88
N ARG A 272 0.71 -8.43 17.31
CA ARG A 272 -0.69 -8.10 17.05
C ARG A 272 -1.18 -7.04 18.05
N VAL A 273 -1.94 -6.07 17.55
CA VAL A 273 -2.71 -5.13 18.36
C VAL A 273 -4.18 -5.13 17.93
N ASP A 274 -5.06 -4.66 18.82
CA ASP A 274 -6.51 -4.80 18.63
C ASP A 274 -7.13 -3.64 17.86
N THR A 275 -6.55 -2.44 17.99
CA THR A 275 -7.10 -1.23 17.38
C THR A 275 -6.07 -0.47 16.55
N MET A 276 -6.55 0.37 15.63
CA MET A 276 -5.69 1.32 14.91
C MET A 276 -5.01 2.31 15.86
N ASP A 277 -5.68 2.71 16.94
CA ASP A 277 -5.07 3.58 17.96
C ASP A 277 -3.86 2.91 18.62
N ASP A 278 -3.98 1.64 18.99
CA ASP A 278 -2.88 0.85 19.55
C ASP A 278 -1.72 0.71 18.55
N LEU A 279 -2.04 0.52 17.26
CA LEU A 279 -1.06 0.48 16.17
C LEU A 279 -0.25 1.78 16.12
N PHE A 280 -0.91 2.94 16.21
CA PHE A 280 -0.24 4.24 16.18
C PHE A 280 0.55 4.54 17.46
N ILE A 281 -0.03 4.30 18.64
CA ILE A 281 0.65 4.49 19.93
C ILE A 281 1.94 3.65 19.99
N SER A 282 1.86 2.40 19.52
CA SER A 282 3.02 1.52 19.44
C SER A 282 4.07 2.08 18.48
N SER A 283 3.65 2.60 17.34
CA SER A 283 4.55 3.19 16.34
C SER A 283 5.28 4.44 16.83
N GLU A 284 4.58 5.33 17.56
CA GLU A 284 5.21 6.50 18.18
C GLU A 284 6.25 6.11 19.23
N THR A 285 5.96 5.06 20.00
CA THR A 285 6.87 4.55 21.03
C THR A 285 8.14 4.00 20.40
N LEU A 286 8.00 3.22 19.33
CA LEU A 286 9.11 2.65 18.56
C LEU A 286 9.92 3.70 17.79
N ALA A 287 9.28 4.78 17.33
CA ALA A 287 9.97 5.86 16.65
C ALA A 287 10.84 6.72 17.59
N LYS A 288 10.50 6.76 18.89
CA LYS A 288 11.14 7.65 19.88
C LYS A 288 12.19 6.96 20.75
N SER A 289 12.24 5.63 20.80
CA SER A 289 13.04 4.89 21.78
C SER A 289 13.89 3.80 21.13
N GLU A 290 15.13 3.64 21.60
CA GLU A 290 15.86 2.40 21.37
C GLU A 290 15.13 1.23 22.05
N LEU A 291 15.20 0.05 21.45
CA LEU A 291 14.58 -1.15 22.04
C LEU A 291 15.20 -1.42 23.43
N PRO A 292 14.37 -1.70 24.45
CA PRO A 292 14.87 -1.96 25.80
C PRO A 292 15.76 -3.21 25.79
N GLN A 293 16.88 -3.16 26.51
CA GLN A 293 17.81 -4.30 26.62
C GLN A 293 17.29 -5.46 27.50
N GLY A 294 16.13 -5.29 28.13
CA GLY A 294 15.53 -6.29 29.00
C GLY A 294 14.14 -5.89 29.51
N PRO A 295 13.49 -6.77 30.28
CA PRO A 295 12.09 -6.60 30.68
C PRO A 295 11.89 -5.65 31.87
N GLN A 296 12.94 -5.00 32.36
CA GLN A 296 12.88 -4.16 33.56
C GLN A 296 12.34 -2.77 33.21
N VAL A 297 11.12 -2.48 33.65
CA VAL A 297 10.46 -1.18 33.48
C VAL A 297 10.38 -0.48 34.84
N VAL A 298 10.72 0.81 34.87
CA VAL A 298 10.56 1.67 36.06
C VAL A 298 9.51 2.73 35.75
N ILE A 299 8.45 2.78 36.56
CA ILE A 299 7.39 3.79 36.44
C ILE A 299 7.66 4.88 37.50
N ILE A 300 7.88 6.11 37.05
CA ILE A 300 8.06 7.28 37.93
C ILE A 300 6.82 8.15 37.79
N SER A 301 6.07 8.31 38.88
CA SER A 301 4.85 9.14 38.92
C SER A 301 4.87 10.05 40.14
N ASN A 302 4.38 11.28 39.97
CA ASN A 302 4.17 12.23 41.07
C ASN A 302 2.84 12.01 41.80
N THR A 303 1.98 11.12 41.32
CA THR A 303 0.71 10.75 41.95
C THR A 303 0.55 9.23 42.03
N GLY A 304 -0.05 8.74 43.12
CA GLY A 304 -0.34 7.31 43.28
C GLY A 304 -1.33 6.79 42.23
N GLY A 305 -2.31 7.62 41.82
CA GLY A 305 -3.28 7.27 40.78
C GLY A 305 -2.61 6.95 39.44
N GLY A 306 -1.76 7.86 38.95
CA GLY A 306 -1.02 7.64 37.70
C GLY A 306 -0.08 6.44 37.74
N GLY A 307 0.57 6.20 38.88
CA GLY A 307 1.43 5.02 39.05
C GLY A 307 0.63 3.71 39.00
N ASN A 308 -0.51 3.66 39.68
CA ASN A 308 -1.34 2.45 39.75
C ASN A 308 -1.99 2.11 38.39
N THR A 309 -2.38 3.11 37.61
CA THR A 309 -2.98 2.87 36.28
C THR A 309 -1.99 2.32 35.26
N SER A 310 -0.69 2.59 35.42
CA SER A 310 0.35 2.17 34.47
C SER A 310 0.95 0.77 34.75
N CYS A 311 0.66 0.15 35.90
CA CYS A 311 1.17 -1.18 36.26
C CYS A 311 0.34 -2.36 35.72
N ARG A 312 -0.58 -2.14 34.78
CA ARG A 312 -1.51 -3.16 34.28
C ARG A 312 -1.02 -3.82 33.00
#